data_AF-A0A7W1HXL3-F1
#
_entry.id   AF-A0A7W1HXL3-F1
#
_cell.length_a   1.000
_cell.length_b   1.000
_cell.length_c   1.000
_cell.angle_alpha   90.00
_cell.angle_beta   90.00
_cell.angle_gamma   90.00
#
_symmetry.space_group_name_H-M   'P 1'
#
loop_
_entity.id
_entity.type
_entity.pdbx_description
1 polymer ?
#
loop_
_entity_poly.entity_id
_entity_poly.type
_entity_poly.pdbx_seq_one_letter_code
_entity_poly.pdbx_strand_id
1 'polypeptide(L)'
;FANPRNAAAGAIRQLDSRITAKRPLKIYLYGIGEGGEGFESHSGMLDGLKNYGLRANPYKLHDSIESVVEECLEAARQRESLPYQIDGVVVKVDSREQQLALGSVARAPRWAIAYKFEPLAGRTRLLDIVVKVGRTGALTPQAVLEPVNVGGVVISRATLHNEDYVKEKDILVGDTVVVERAGDVIPQVVRAVPEDREGDEYAFEMPARCPVCDEPVSRPEGEAVTRCVNARCPAQALEHIIHWSSKSAMDIDGLGEKLATRLFDLGFISDVADVYDLEPGQLTPLEGFGEKSAENLIRAIEKSKERPFSLVLYALGIRHVGAVTASLIATRFGGEDLMRGVEVEQLTGIDGIGEVVARAVVEYFDLEDNRDLVGRLMERGIDFEREEGSPSEGPLSGKRVVITGTLDRPRNYYVGRLEAAGGTFTSSVSKNTDYVLAGEEAGLKLERARELGVPVLDEAGFEELL
;
A
#
# COMPACT_ATOMS: atom_id res chain seq x y z
N PHE A 1 -27.81 7.64 3.60
CA PHE A 1 -26.34 7.67 3.80
C PHE A 1 -26.05 7.16 5.20
N ALA A 2 -24.97 6.40 5.39
CA ALA A 2 -24.68 5.75 6.67
C ALA A 2 -24.19 6.71 7.76
N ASN A 3 -23.51 7.80 7.40
CA ASN A 3 -23.08 8.82 8.36
C ASN A 3 -23.03 10.21 7.68
N PRO A 4 -22.89 11.30 8.46
CA PRO A 4 -22.78 12.66 7.93
C PRO A 4 -21.65 12.85 6.91
N ARG A 5 -20.50 12.16 7.06
CA ARG A 5 -19.38 12.21 6.10
C ARG A 5 -19.81 11.68 4.72
N ASN A 6 -20.44 10.51 4.66
CA ASN A 6 -20.95 9.95 3.40
C ASN A 6 -22.09 10.80 2.83
N ALA A 7 -22.94 11.37 3.71
CA ALA A 7 -24.01 12.26 3.29
C ALA A 7 -23.49 13.54 2.64
N ALA A 8 -22.48 14.19 3.24
CA ALA A 8 -21.85 15.38 2.70
C ALA A 8 -21.14 15.09 1.36
N ALA A 9 -20.36 14.00 1.29
CA ALA A 9 -19.68 13.60 0.05
C ALA A 9 -20.66 13.35 -1.10
N GLY A 10 -21.74 12.61 -0.83
CA GLY A 10 -22.79 12.36 -1.84
C GLY A 10 -23.56 13.62 -2.22
N ALA A 11 -23.75 14.55 -1.28
CA ALA A 11 -24.41 15.82 -1.56
C ALA A 11 -23.57 16.76 -2.43
N ILE A 12 -22.24 16.78 -2.27
CA ILE A 12 -21.33 17.62 -3.06
C ILE A 12 -21.09 17.03 -4.46
N ARG A 13 -21.00 15.71 -4.60
CA ARG A 13 -20.70 15.03 -5.87
C ARG A 13 -21.95 14.81 -6.72
N GLN A 14 -22.76 15.85 -6.91
CA GLN A 14 -23.94 15.84 -7.78
C GLN A 14 -23.60 16.53 -9.10
N LEU A 15 -24.01 15.93 -10.24
CA LEU A 15 -23.90 16.58 -11.55
C LEU A 15 -24.82 17.81 -11.64
N ASP A 16 -25.99 17.74 -11.02
CA ASP A 16 -26.93 18.85 -10.92
C ASP A 16 -26.76 19.57 -9.57
N SER A 17 -26.17 20.75 -9.60
CA SER A 17 -25.92 21.58 -8.41
C SER A 17 -27.20 21.99 -7.66
N ARG A 18 -28.37 21.95 -8.31
CA ARG A 18 -29.67 22.22 -7.67
C ARG A 18 -30.04 21.16 -6.65
N ILE A 19 -29.51 19.95 -6.77
CA ILE A 19 -29.69 18.88 -5.78
C ILE A 19 -28.88 19.22 -4.53
N THR A 20 -27.63 19.63 -4.69
CA THR A 20 -26.75 20.08 -3.61
C THR A 20 -27.35 21.28 -2.87
N ALA A 21 -27.91 22.25 -3.60
CA ALA A 21 -28.53 23.45 -3.02
C ALA A 21 -29.69 23.17 -2.06
N LYS A 22 -30.36 22.01 -2.18
CA LYS A 22 -31.43 21.58 -1.26
C LYS A 22 -30.91 20.94 0.03
N ARG A 23 -29.60 20.72 0.16
CA ARG A 23 -28.97 20.10 1.33
C ARG A 23 -28.40 21.19 2.24
N PRO A 24 -28.56 21.09 3.57
CA PRO A 24 -28.09 22.11 4.51
C PRO A 24 -26.58 21.99 4.79
N LEU A 25 -25.76 22.00 3.73
CA LEU A 25 -24.30 21.88 3.84
C LEU A 25 -23.71 23.13 4.51
N LYS A 26 -22.72 22.91 5.38
CA LYS A 26 -21.87 23.94 6.01
C LYS A 26 -20.41 23.54 5.83
N ILE A 27 -19.51 24.51 5.90
CA ILE A 27 -18.07 24.32 5.73
C ILE A 27 -17.31 25.04 6.84
N TYR A 28 -16.25 24.42 7.34
CA TYR A 28 -15.23 25.05 8.19
C TYR A 28 -13.87 24.94 7.48
N LEU A 29 -13.20 26.07 7.26
CA LEU A 29 -11.86 26.13 6.69
C LEU A 29 -10.81 25.96 7.78
N TYR A 30 -9.75 25.20 7.51
CA TYR A 30 -8.72 24.89 8.51
C TYR A 30 -7.28 25.10 7.99
N GLY A 31 -7.11 25.63 6.78
CA GLY A 31 -5.83 25.70 6.08
C GLY A 31 -5.94 26.48 4.77
N ILE A 32 -4.80 26.97 4.30
CA ILE A 32 -4.61 27.56 2.96
C ILE A 32 -3.52 26.72 2.27
N GLY A 33 -3.72 26.42 0.99
CA GLY A 33 -2.68 25.84 0.14
C GLY A 33 -1.78 26.95 -0.39
N GLU A 34 -1.91 27.25 -1.68
CA GLU A 34 -1.24 28.38 -2.32
C GLU A 34 -1.77 29.73 -1.78
N GLY A 35 -0.87 30.70 -1.57
CA GLY A 35 -1.20 32.04 -1.07
C GLY A 35 -1.25 32.16 0.45
N GLY A 36 -0.89 31.09 1.17
CA GLY A 36 -0.81 31.11 2.63
C GLY A 36 0.40 31.89 3.16
N GLU A 37 1.44 32.12 2.35
CA GLU A 37 2.80 32.66 2.65
C GLU A 37 2.85 33.87 3.57
N GLY A 38 1.83 34.74 3.52
CA GLY A 38 1.79 35.96 4.33
C GLY A 38 1.48 35.77 5.83
N PHE A 39 1.10 34.57 6.27
CA PHE A 39 0.80 34.31 7.68
C PHE A 39 1.99 33.68 8.41
N GLU A 40 2.34 34.26 9.57
CA GLU A 40 3.44 33.78 10.42
C GLU A 40 3.02 32.62 11.34
N SER A 41 1.72 32.48 11.61
CA SER A 41 1.16 31.41 12.44
C SER A 41 -0.13 30.82 11.88
N HIS A 42 -0.45 29.59 12.29
CA HIS A 42 -1.69 28.91 11.91
C HIS A 42 -2.92 29.62 12.49
N SER A 43 -2.84 30.08 13.73
CA SER A 43 -3.83 30.90 14.42
C SER A 43 -4.10 32.20 13.65
N GLY A 44 -3.05 32.93 13.26
CA GLY A 44 -3.16 34.16 12.47
C GLY A 44 -3.80 33.92 11.10
N MET A 45 -3.49 32.79 10.46
CA MET A 45 -4.14 32.37 9.22
C MET A 45 -5.64 32.09 9.42
N LEU A 46 -6.05 31.38 10.48
CA LEU A 46 -7.46 31.12 10.76
C LEU A 46 -8.23 32.41 11.07
N ASP A 47 -7.62 33.35 11.79
CA ASP A 47 -8.22 34.67 12.04
C ASP A 47 -8.30 35.51 10.77
N GLY A 48 -7.28 35.46 9.90
CA GLY A 48 -7.32 36.07 8.57
C GLY A 48 -8.51 35.57 7.74
N LEU A 49 -8.74 34.25 7.71
CA LEU A 49 -9.91 33.66 7.03
C LEU A 49 -11.23 34.18 7.61
N LYS A 50 -11.36 34.29 8.94
CA LYS A 50 -12.55 34.89 9.58
C LYS A 50 -12.74 36.35 9.18
N ASN A 51 -11.65 37.13 9.15
CA ASN A 51 -11.67 38.54 8.75
C ASN A 51 -12.10 38.73 7.30
N TYR A 52 -11.85 37.75 6.42
CA TYR A 52 -12.36 37.72 5.05
C TYR A 52 -13.84 37.27 4.94
N GLY A 53 -14.53 37.06 6.07
CA GLY A 53 -15.92 36.60 6.09
C GLY A 53 -16.09 35.10 5.86
N LEU A 54 -15.00 34.34 5.84
CA LEU A 54 -15.03 32.90 5.68
C LEU A 54 -15.23 32.21 7.04
N ARG A 55 -15.89 31.06 7.03
CA ARG A 55 -16.07 30.26 8.24
C ARG A 55 -14.82 29.43 8.50
N ALA A 56 -13.94 29.89 9.39
CA ALA A 56 -12.77 29.15 9.83
C ALA A 56 -13.08 28.27 11.06
N ASN A 57 -12.34 27.17 11.21
CA ASN A 57 -12.46 26.28 12.35
C ASN A 57 -12.13 27.02 13.66
N PRO A 58 -12.92 26.87 14.74
CA PRO A 58 -12.48 27.34 16.05
C PRO A 58 -11.16 26.67 16.45
N TYR A 59 -10.34 27.41 17.21
CA TYR A 59 -9.08 26.91 17.74
C TYR A 59 -8.83 27.51 19.13
N LYS A 60 -7.95 26.86 19.88
CA LYS A 60 -7.42 27.34 21.16
C LYS A 60 -5.90 27.16 21.14
N LEU A 61 -5.18 28.16 21.63
CA LEU A 61 -3.73 28.10 21.76
C LEU A 61 -3.36 27.49 23.10
N HIS A 62 -2.33 26.66 23.08
CA HIS A 62 -1.79 25.99 24.25
C HIS A 62 -0.27 26.19 24.27
N ASP A 63 0.27 26.41 25.46
CA ASP A 63 1.69 26.64 25.72
C ASP A 63 2.44 25.37 26.16
N SER A 64 1.71 24.28 26.36
CA SER A 64 2.19 23.02 26.93
C SER A 64 1.42 21.83 26.36
N ILE A 65 2.07 20.67 26.30
CA ILE A 65 1.44 19.44 25.80
C ILE A 65 0.36 18.94 26.75
N GLU A 66 0.51 19.17 28.05
CA GLU A 66 -0.44 18.82 29.09
C GLU A 66 -1.78 19.53 28.84
N SER A 67 -1.75 20.83 28.56
CA SER A 67 -2.96 21.59 28.25
C SER A 67 -3.64 21.14 26.94
N VAL A 68 -2.85 20.71 25.95
CA VAL A 68 -3.38 20.11 24.70
C VAL A 68 -4.10 18.79 24.99
N VAL A 69 -3.53 17.93 25.83
CA VAL A 69 -4.13 16.65 26.21
C VAL A 69 -5.45 16.87 26.96
N GLU A 70 -5.47 17.82 27.90
CA GLU A 70 -6.69 18.19 28.61
C GLU A 70 -7.81 18.65 27.66
N GLU A 71 -7.49 19.50 26.68
CA GLU A 71 -8.45 19.96 25.67
C GLU A 71 -8.97 18.80 24.82
N CYS A 72 -8.11 17.86 24.42
CA CYS A 72 -8.51 16.69 23.65
C CYS A 72 -9.49 15.81 24.44
N LEU A 73 -9.25 15.60 25.74
CA LEU A 73 -10.12 14.83 26.61
C LEU A 73 -11.46 15.55 26.86
N GLU A 74 -11.45 16.86 27.01
CA GLU A 74 -12.67 17.65 27.16
C GLU A 74 -13.51 17.64 25.88
N ALA A 75 -12.88 17.81 24.71
CA ALA A 75 -13.55 17.72 23.42
C ALA A 75 -14.18 16.34 23.20
N ALA A 76 -13.53 15.26 23.66
CA ALA A 76 -14.08 13.91 23.62
C ALA A 76 -15.37 13.78 24.45
N ARG A 77 -15.40 14.36 25.66
CA ARG A 77 -16.58 14.38 26.54
C ARG A 77 -17.72 15.20 25.96
N GLN A 78 -17.40 16.30 25.26
CA GLN A 78 -18.40 17.21 24.70
C GLN A 78 -18.84 16.83 23.28
N ARG A 79 -18.29 15.77 22.68
CA ARG A 79 -18.52 15.42 21.27
C ARG A 79 -20.00 15.32 20.88
N GLU A 80 -20.87 14.86 21.78
CA GLU A 80 -22.31 14.67 21.53
C GLU A 80 -23.13 15.96 21.67
N SER A 81 -22.55 17.00 22.28
CA SER A 81 -23.20 18.30 22.42
C SER A 81 -23.10 19.16 21.15
N LEU A 82 -22.20 18.80 20.23
CA LEU A 82 -21.99 19.53 18.99
C LEU A 82 -23.12 19.27 17.99
N PRO A 83 -23.53 20.27 17.18
CA PRO A 83 -24.56 20.09 16.16
C PRO A 83 -24.05 19.33 14.91
N TYR A 84 -22.85 18.78 14.97
CA TYR A 84 -22.21 17.97 13.94
C TYR A 84 -21.31 16.91 14.58
N GLN A 85 -21.07 15.82 13.86
CA GLN A 85 -20.17 14.76 14.33
C GLN A 85 -18.70 15.16 14.11
N ILE A 86 -17.87 14.86 15.10
CA ILE A 86 -16.41 14.91 15.05
C ILE A 86 -15.85 13.56 15.45
N ASP A 87 -14.70 13.20 14.90
CA ASP A 87 -14.01 11.93 15.15
C ASP A 87 -12.69 12.11 15.91
N GLY A 88 -12.40 13.34 16.34
CA GLY A 88 -11.20 13.70 17.08
C GLY A 88 -10.94 15.20 17.06
N VAL A 89 -9.76 15.58 17.54
CA VAL A 89 -9.20 16.94 17.49
C VAL A 89 -7.91 16.91 16.68
N VAL A 90 -7.63 17.97 15.91
CA VAL A 90 -6.35 18.10 15.19
C VAL A 90 -5.44 19.03 15.96
N VAL A 91 -4.32 18.51 16.44
CA VAL A 91 -3.25 19.27 17.10
C VAL A 91 -2.25 19.71 16.05
N LYS A 92 -1.88 20.99 16.03
CA LYS A 92 -0.95 21.56 15.06
C LYS A 92 0.05 22.46 15.78
N VAL A 93 1.31 22.43 15.35
CA VAL A 93 2.30 23.45 15.70
C VAL A 93 1.83 24.79 15.15
N ASP A 94 1.77 25.85 15.98
CA ASP A 94 1.20 27.13 15.56
C ASP A 94 2.17 27.94 14.67
N SER A 95 3.46 27.96 15.01
CA SER A 95 4.48 28.69 14.23
C SER A 95 4.68 28.07 12.85
N ARG A 96 4.57 28.89 11.81
CA ARG A 96 4.83 28.45 10.44
C ARG A 96 6.28 28.06 10.19
N GLU A 97 7.22 28.83 10.74
CA GLU A 97 8.64 28.54 10.61
C GLU A 97 8.96 27.11 11.09
N GLN A 98 8.37 26.73 12.22
CA GLN A 98 8.50 25.38 12.77
C GLN A 98 7.82 24.33 11.90
N GLN A 99 6.65 24.62 11.31
CA GLN A 99 5.99 23.71 10.36
C GLN A 99 6.88 23.43 9.13
N LEU A 100 7.52 24.48 8.57
CA LEU A 100 8.44 24.36 7.44
C LEU A 100 9.67 23.52 7.81
N ALA A 101 10.27 23.77 8.98
CA ALA A 101 11.42 23.01 9.46
C ALA A 101 11.10 21.52 9.71
N LEU A 102 9.90 21.22 10.21
CA LEU A 102 9.46 19.85 10.46
C LEU A 102 9.17 19.08 9.17
N GLY A 103 8.61 19.75 8.14
CA GLY A 103 8.33 19.16 6.84
C GLY A 103 7.22 18.08 6.86
N SER A 104 7.31 17.13 5.93
CA SER A 104 6.33 16.06 5.76
C SER A 104 6.99 14.70 5.45
N VAL A 105 6.29 13.62 5.76
CA VAL A 105 6.57 12.27 5.25
C VAL A 105 5.63 11.98 4.08
N ALA A 106 5.84 10.86 3.36
CA ALA A 106 5.16 10.52 2.10
C ALA A 106 3.62 10.72 2.06
N ARG A 107 2.93 10.66 3.21
CA ARG A 107 1.46 10.82 3.28
C ARG A 107 0.96 11.78 4.35
N ALA A 108 1.82 12.42 5.14
CA ALA A 108 1.38 13.25 6.28
C ALA A 108 2.40 14.33 6.69
N PRO A 109 1.96 15.50 7.19
CA PRO A 109 2.85 16.49 7.80
C PRO A 109 3.42 16.00 9.13
N ARG A 110 4.66 16.42 9.47
CA ARG A 110 5.29 16.10 10.77
C ARG A 110 4.88 17.05 11.90
N TRP A 111 4.22 18.16 11.56
CA TRP A 111 3.84 19.24 12.48
C TRP A 111 2.36 19.22 12.89
N ALA A 112 1.60 18.21 12.47
CA ALA A 112 0.21 18.04 12.85
C ALA A 112 -0.15 16.57 13.11
N ILE A 113 -1.05 16.34 14.06
CA ILE A 113 -1.57 15.02 14.39
C ILE A 113 -3.08 15.08 14.65
N ALA A 114 -3.81 14.07 14.18
CA ALA A 114 -5.20 13.88 14.54
C ALA A 114 -5.28 13.03 15.82
N TYR A 115 -5.64 13.65 16.94
CA TYR A 115 -5.99 12.96 18.17
C TYR A 115 -7.41 12.39 18.02
N LYS A 116 -7.50 11.10 17.68
CA LYS A 116 -8.77 10.39 17.49
C LYS A 116 -9.39 10.05 18.85
N PHE A 117 -10.71 10.21 18.94
CA PHE A 117 -11.43 9.72 20.12
C PHE A 117 -11.52 8.20 20.10
N GLU A 118 -11.79 7.60 21.27
CA GLU A 118 -12.11 6.18 21.32
C GLU A 118 -13.25 5.88 20.33
N PRO A 119 -13.02 4.91 19.42
CA PRO A 119 -14.01 4.54 18.43
C PRO A 119 -15.34 4.23 19.11
N LEU A 120 -16.45 4.60 18.46
CA LEU A 120 -17.73 4.04 18.85
C LEU A 120 -17.61 2.53 18.71
N ALA A 121 -17.80 1.80 19.81
CA ALA A 121 -17.78 0.35 19.85
C ALA A 121 -19.23 -0.15 19.95
N GLY A 122 -19.55 -1.21 19.22
CA GLY A 122 -20.82 -1.92 19.31
C GLY A 122 -20.61 -3.30 19.89
N ARG A 123 -21.55 -3.77 20.68
CA ARG A 123 -21.58 -5.14 21.21
C ARG A 123 -22.56 -5.95 20.37
N THR A 124 -22.14 -7.10 19.85
CA THR A 124 -22.97 -7.96 18.97
C THR A 124 -22.56 -9.42 19.06
N ARG A 125 -23.38 -10.35 18.56
CA ARG A 125 -23.06 -11.79 18.53
C ARG A 125 -22.15 -12.14 17.35
N LEU A 126 -21.11 -12.92 17.61
CA LEU A 126 -20.26 -13.56 16.61
C LEU A 126 -20.94 -14.85 16.14
N LEU A 127 -21.49 -14.82 14.94
CA LEU A 127 -22.26 -15.93 14.37
C LEU A 127 -21.37 -17.03 13.81
N ASP A 128 -20.28 -16.64 13.14
CA ASP A 128 -19.34 -17.58 12.51
C ASP A 128 -17.99 -16.89 12.24
N ILE A 129 -16.95 -17.67 11.96
CA ILE A 129 -15.67 -17.17 11.45
C ILE A 129 -15.41 -17.83 10.10
N VAL A 130 -15.43 -17.02 9.04
CA VAL A 130 -15.10 -17.45 7.67
C VAL A 130 -13.66 -17.09 7.33
N VAL A 131 -13.00 -17.91 6.52
CA VAL A 131 -11.60 -17.67 6.12
C VAL A 131 -11.56 -17.11 4.71
N LYS A 132 -11.03 -15.89 4.57
CA LYS A 132 -10.74 -15.28 3.27
C LYS A 132 -9.31 -15.65 2.85
N VAL A 133 -9.14 -16.07 1.59
CA VAL A 133 -7.82 -16.24 0.98
C VAL A 133 -7.46 -14.94 0.25
N GLY A 134 -6.40 -14.28 0.70
CA GLY A 134 -5.88 -13.07 0.09
C GLY A 134 -4.96 -13.35 -1.09
N ARG A 135 -4.53 -12.28 -1.76
CA ARG A 135 -3.68 -12.32 -2.96
C ARG A 135 -2.40 -13.16 -2.83
N THR A 136 -1.72 -13.11 -1.68
CA THR A 136 -0.46 -13.83 -1.42
C THR A 136 -0.71 -15.20 -0.77
N GLY A 137 -1.94 -15.71 -0.90
CA GLY A 137 -2.38 -16.97 -0.29
C GLY A 137 -2.67 -16.86 1.20
N ALA A 138 -2.52 -15.69 1.83
CA ALA A 138 -2.83 -15.46 3.24
C ALA A 138 -4.26 -15.85 3.58
N LEU A 139 -4.43 -16.77 4.55
CA LEU A 139 -5.72 -17.11 5.13
C LEU A 139 -6.00 -16.15 6.29
N THR A 140 -6.98 -15.29 6.10
CA THR A 140 -7.39 -14.28 7.08
C THR A 140 -8.76 -14.64 7.64
N PRO A 141 -8.88 -14.88 8.97
CA PRO A 141 -10.17 -15.10 9.60
C PRO A 141 -10.98 -13.79 9.60
N GLN A 142 -12.26 -13.91 9.26
CA GLN A 142 -13.21 -12.81 9.22
C GLN A 142 -14.45 -13.20 10.04
N ALA A 143 -14.77 -12.38 11.02
CA ALA A 143 -15.97 -12.52 11.82
C ALA A 143 -17.22 -12.26 10.95
N VAL A 144 -18.19 -13.17 11.04
CA VAL A 144 -19.57 -12.98 10.60
C VAL A 144 -20.37 -12.60 11.84
N LEU A 145 -20.95 -11.41 11.83
CA LEU A 145 -21.57 -10.80 12.99
C LEU A 145 -23.07 -10.67 12.79
N GLU A 146 -23.82 -10.76 13.89
CA GLU A 146 -25.17 -10.23 13.92
C GLU A 146 -25.12 -8.71 13.59
N PRO A 147 -25.94 -8.21 12.65
CA PRO A 147 -25.82 -6.83 12.19
C PRO A 147 -25.94 -5.81 13.33
N VAL A 148 -24.88 -5.02 13.53
CA VAL A 148 -24.81 -4.01 14.61
C VAL A 148 -24.51 -2.62 14.05
N ASN A 149 -25.16 -1.59 14.57
CA ASN A 149 -24.89 -0.21 14.18
C ASN A 149 -23.74 0.36 15.01
N VAL A 150 -22.63 0.72 14.35
CA VAL A 150 -21.45 1.31 14.97
C VAL A 150 -21.12 2.61 14.24
N GLY A 151 -21.37 3.75 14.90
CA GLY A 151 -21.13 5.06 14.30
C GLY A 151 -21.98 5.34 13.05
N GLY A 152 -23.24 4.87 13.02
CA GLY A 152 -24.18 5.06 11.92
C GLY A 152 -24.09 4.01 10.80
N VAL A 153 -23.06 3.16 10.82
CA VAL A 153 -22.84 2.11 9.82
C VAL A 153 -23.25 0.76 10.40
N VAL A 154 -24.06 0.01 9.65
CA VAL A 154 -24.37 -1.38 10.00
C VAL A 154 -23.19 -2.26 9.61
N ILE A 155 -22.62 -2.94 10.60
CA ILE A 155 -21.51 -3.87 10.46
C ILE A 155 -22.04 -5.30 10.62
N SER A 156 -21.78 -6.14 9.63
CA SER A 156 -22.07 -7.58 9.66
C SER A 156 -20.82 -8.44 9.46
N ARG A 157 -19.68 -7.82 9.17
CA ARG A 157 -18.38 -8.48 9.04
C ARG A 157 -17.27 -7.63 9.61
N ALA A 158 -16.29 -8.26 10.25
CA ALA A 158 -15.13 -7.59 10.83
C ALA A 158 -13.87 -8.45 10.72
N THR A 159 -12.70 -7.82 10.65
CA THR A 159 -11.42 -8.55 10.63
C THR A 159 -11.10 -9.14 12.01
N LEU A 160 -10.49 -10.32 12.01
CA LEU A 160 -9.88 -10.95 13.18
C LEU A 160 -8.35 -11.05 13.05
N HIS A 161 -7.76 -10.36 12.06
CA HIS A 161 -6.32 -10.30 11.76
C HIS A 161 -5.68 -11.63 11.37
N ASN A 162 -5.54 -12.58 12.30
CA ASN A 162 -4.93 -13.90 12.08
C ASN A 162 -5.38 -14.89 13.16
N GLU A 163 -4.97 -16.15 13.05
CA GLU A 163 -5.34 -17.21 14.00
C GLU A 163 -4.86 -16.92 15.44
N ASP A 164 -3.65 -16.39 15.60
CA ASP A 164 -3.09 -16.10 16.92
C ASP A 164 -3.88 -15.00 17.62
N TYR A 165 -4.32 -13.98 16.90
CA TYR A 165 -5.16 -12.91 17.44
C TYR A 165 -6.47 -13.45 18.01
N VAL A 166 -7.12 -14.39 17.30
CA VAL A 166 -8.34 -15.05 17.77
C VAL A 166 -8.08 -15.82 19.07
N LYS A 167 -6.96 -16.57 19.14
CA LYS A 167 -6.56 -17.35 20.30
C LYS A 167 -6.15 -16.48 21.49
N GLU A 168 -5.34 -15.45 21.27
CA GLU A 168 -4.85 -14.52 22.29
C GLU A 168 -5.99 -13.72 22.92
N LYS A 169 -6.99 -13.33 22.10
CA LYS A 169 -8.18 -12.61 22.57
C LYS A 169 -9.28 -13.52 23.12
N ASP A 170 -9.05 -14.83 23.17
CA ASP A 170 -10.02 -15.84 23.60
C ASP A 170 -11.39 -15.63 22.92
N ILE A 171 -11.40 -15.45 21.60
CA ILE A 171 -12.64 -15.23 20.83
C ILE A 171 -13.16 -16.58 20.36
N LEU A 172 -14.38 -16.94 20.79
CA LEU A 172 -15.07 -18.16 20.41
C LEU A 172 -16.24 -17.85 19.48
N VAL A 173 -16.55 -18.75 18.54
CA VAL A 173 -17.76 -18.61 17.74
C VAL A 173 -18.98 -18.80 18.65
N GLY A 174 -19.96 -17.91 18.54
CA GLY A 174 -21.09 -17.80 19.46
C GLY A 174 -20.94 -16.66 20.48
N ASP A 175 -19.72 -16.17 20.72
CA ASP A 175 -19.47 -15.11 21.71
C ASP A 175 -20.26 -13.84 21.42
N THR A 176 -20.60 -13.13 22.49
CA THR A 176 -20.84 -11.70 22.39
C THR A 176 -19.50 -10.98 22.29
N VAL A 177 -19.30 -10.18 21.25
CA VAL A 177 -18.03 -9.50 20.94
C VAL A 177 -18.20 -8.00 20.87
N VAL A 178 -17.12 -7.28 21.18
CA VAL A 178 -17.02 -5.83 20.99
C VAL A 178 -16.35 -5.55 19.65
N VAL A 179 -17.06 -4.80 18.81
CA VAL A 179 -16.66 -4.47 17.45
C VAL A 179 -16.49 -2.96 17.35
N GLU A 180 -15.38 -2.53 16.78
CA GLU A 180 -15.10 -1.12 16.57
C GLU A 180 -14.72 -0.84 15.12
N ARG A 181 -14.68 0.44 14.75
CA ARG A 181 -14.17 0.88 13.45
C ARG A 181 -12.80 1.51 13.63
N ALA A 182 -11.75 0.75 13.37
CA ALA A 182 -10.38 1.24 13.41
C ALA A 182 -10.22 2.43 12.44
N GLY A 183 -9.78 3.57 12.99
CA GLY A 183 -9.64 4.82 12.24
C GLY A 183 -10.92 5.30 11.54
N ASP A 184 -12.10 4.94 12.07
CA ASP A 184 -13.42 5.19 11.48
C ASP A 184 -13.67 4.58 10.10
N VAL A 185 -12.89 3.56 9.71
CA VAL A 185 -12.99 2.93 8.38
C VAL A 185 -13.20 1.43 8.47
N ILE A 186 -12.29 0.69 9.10
CA ILE A 186 -12.23 -0.78 9.01
C ILE A 186 -12.84 -1.42 10.27
N PRO A 187 -13.94 -2.19 10.15
CA PRO A 187 -14.48 -2.96 11.27
C PRO A 187 -13.51 -4.03 11.77
N GLN A 188 -13.26 -4.06 13.07
CA GLN A 188 -12.49 -5.12 13.72
C GLN A 188 -13.15 -5.58 15.02
N VAL A 189 -13.02 -6.88 15.33
CA VAL A 189 -13.37 -7.39 16.65
C VAL A 189 -12.21 -7.10 17.60
N VAL A 190 -12.50 -6.43 18.73
CA VAL A 190 -11.48 -5.97 19.69
C VAL A 190 -11.26 -6.99 20.80
N ARG A 191 -12.36 -7.58 21.30
CA ARG A 191 -12.38 -8.55 22.39
C ARG A 191 -13.71 -9.30 22.45
N ALA A 192 -13.69 -10.47 23.07
CA ALA A 192 -14.88 -11.14 23.56
C ALA A 192 -15.44 -10.46 24.82
N VAL A 193 -16.67 -10.84 25.19
CA VAL A 193 -17.32 -10.52 26.46
C VAL A 193 -17.61 -11.83 27.18
N PRO A 194 -16.61 -12.42 27.87
CA PRO A 194 -16.73 -13.76 28.46
C PRO A 194 -17.85 -13.88 29.50
N GLU A 195 -18.26 -12.77 30.10
CA GLU A 195 -19.34 -12.72 31.08
C GLU A 195 -20.71 -13.09 30.50
N ASP A 196 -20.87 -13.02 29.17
CA ASP A 196 -22.12 -13.33 28.48
C ASP A 196 -22.17 -14.76 27.91
N ARG A 197 -21.17 -15.59 28.20
CA ARG A 197 -21.09 -16.94 27.62
C ARG A 197 -22.18 -17.84 28.16
N GLU A 198 -22.81 -18.60 27.26
CA GLU A 198 -23.89 -19.55 27.56
C GLU A 198 -23.38 -21.00 27.61
N GLY A 199 -22.15 -21.25 27.14
CA GLY A 199 -21.47 -22.55 27.17
C GLY A 199 -21.66 -23.40 25.91
N ASP A 200 -22.33 -22.86 24.88
CA ASP A 200 -22.47 -23.46 23.55
C ASP A 200 -21.42 -22.94 22.54
N GLU A 201 -20.56 -22.01 22.96
CA GLU A 201 -19.50 -21.44 22.14
C GLU A 201 -18.38 -22.44 21.85
N TYR A 202 -17.74 -22.31 20.70
CA TYR A 202 -16.65 -23.20 20.29
C TYR A 202 -15.45 -22.45 19.71
N ALA A 203 -14.26 -23.04 19.91
CA ALA A 203 -13.02 -22.48 19.42
C ALA A 203 -12.92 -22.56 17.90
N PHE A 204 -12.42 -21.49 17.28
CA PHE A 204 -12.07 -21.49 15.87
C PHE A 204 -10.70 -22.14 15.65
N GLU A 205 -10.63 -23.02 14.65
CA GLU A 205 -9.39 -23.60 14.16
C GLU A 205 -9.19 -23.21 12.70
N MET A 206 -7.97 -22.78 12.35
CA MET A 206 -7.63 -22.50 10.96
C MET A 206 -7.69 -23.81 10.15
N PRO A 207 -8.37 -23.85 8.98
CA PRO A 207 -8.50 -25.07 8.21
C PRO A 207 -7.13 -25.55 7.71
N ALA A 208 -6.89 -26.87 7.77
CA ALA A 208 -5.67 -27.50 7.27
C ALA A 208 -5.56 -27.52 5.73
N ARG A 209 -6.62 -27.16 5.03
CA ARG A 209 -6.71 -27.07 3.57
C ARG A 209 -7.35 -25.74 3.17
N CYS A 210 -6.96 -25.22 2.02
CA CYS A 210 -7.46 -23.96 1.51
C CYS A 210 -8.97 -24.07 1.22
N PRO A 211 -9.81 -23.16 1.75
CA PRO A 211 -11.27 -23.25 1.56
C PRO A 211 -11.74 -22.98 0.11
N VAL A 212 -10.82 -22.64 -0.80
CA VAL A 212 -11.13 -22.31 -2.20
C VAL A 212 -10.61 -23.38 -3.16
N CYS A 213 -9.34 -23.76 -3.06
CA CYS A 213 -8.72 -24.74 -3.97
C CYS A 213 -8.49 -26.12 -3.34
N ASP A 214 -8.82 -26.30 -2.06
CA ASP A 214 -8.62 -27.53 -1.29
C ASP A 214 -7.15 -28.01 -1.20
N GLU A 215 -6.16 -27.21 -1.60
CA GLU A 215 -4.74 -27.56 -1.43
C GLU A 215 -4.28 -27.36 0.02
N PRO A 216 -3.25 -28.08 0.49
CA PRO A 216 -2.70 -27.89 1.82
C PRO A 216 -2.32 -26.44 2.12
N VAL A 217 -2.45 -26.03 3.37
CA VAL A 217 -1.95 -24.74 3.84
C VAL A 217 -0.67 -24.94 4.64
N SER A 218 0.20 -23.94 4.62
CA SER A 218 1.43 -23.92 5.37
C SER A 218 1.53 -22.64 6.20
N ARG A 219 2.04 -22.79 7.42
CA ARG A 219 2.41 -21.68 8.30
C ARG A 219 3.92 -21.77 8.50
N PRO A 220 4.73 -21.01 7.74
CA PRO A 220 6.18 -21.05 7.87
C PRO A 220 6.63 -20.74 9.30
N GLU A 221 7.74 -21.34 9.72
CA GLU A 221 8.29 -21.12 11.06
C GLU A 221 8.59 -19.62 11.29
N GLY A 222 8.13 -19.08 12.42
CA GLY A 222 8.27 -17.66 12.75
C GLY A 222 7.21 -16.73 12.12
N GLU A 223 6.29 -17.24 11.30
CA GLU A 223 5.23 -16.42 10.70
C GLU A 223 3.86 -16.59 11.39
N ALA A 224 3.21 -15.46 11.70
CA ALA A 224 1.87 -15.45 12.26
C ALA A 224 0.76 -15.78 11.23
N VAL A 225 1.06 -15.88 9.93
CA VAL A 225 0.05 -16.00 8.88
C VAL A 225 0.13 -17.36 8.19
N THR A 226 -0.96 -18.13 8.26
CA THR A 226 -1.16 -19.36 7.49
C THR A 226 -1.48 -19.04 6.04
N ARG A 227 -0.95 -19.81 5.09
CA ARG A 227 -1.08 -19.53 3.65
C ARG A 227 -1.43 -20.77 2.82
N CYS A 228 -2.22 -20.56 1.78
CA CYS A 228 -2.36 -21.50 0.68
C CYS A 228 -1.02 -21.61 -0.07
N VAL A 229 -0.53 -22.84 -0.26
CA VAL A 229 0.74 -23.09 -0.98
C VAL A 229 0.56 -23.15 -2.50
N ASN A 230 -0.68 -23.22 -2.98
CA ASN A 230 -0.99 -23.32 -4.39
C ASN A 230 -0.90 -21.95 -5.07
N ALA A 231 0.17 -21.71 -5.82
CA ALA A 231 0.36 -20.51 -6.64
C ALA A 231 -0.76 -20.30 -7.68
N ARG A 232 -1.44 -21.38 -8.10
CA ARG A 232 -2.57 -21.36 -9.06
C ARG A 232 -3.93 -21.35 -8.36
N CYS A 233 -3.99 -20.96 -7.08
CA CYS A 233 -5.25 -20.86 -6.35
C CYS A 233 -6.17 -19.82 -7.02
N PRO A 234 -7.43 -20.18 -7.36
CA PRO A 234 -8.37 -19.25 -8.01
C PRO A 234 -8.63 -17.98 -7.20
N ALA A 235 -8.65 -18.07 -5.86
CA ALA A 235 -8.80 -16.88 -5.02
C ALA A 235 -7.58 -15.95 -5.09
N GLN A 236 -6.36 -16.49 -5.21
CA GLN A 236 -5.16 -15.66 -5.40
C GLN A 236 -5.20 -14.96 -6.76
N ALA A 237 -5.56 -15.68 -7.82
CA ALA A 237 -5.71 -15.13 -9.16
C ALA A 237 -6.74 -13.98 -9.20
N LEU A 238 -7.93 -14.20 -8.64
CA LEU A 238 -8.96 -13.17 -8.56
C LEU A 238 -8.51 -11.95 -7.73
N GLU A 239 -7.89 -12.15 -6.57
CA GLU A 239 -7.38 -11.05 -5.75
C GLU A 239 -6.21 -10.31 -6.42
N HIS A 240 -5.40 -10.98 -7.26
CA HIS A 240 -4.41 -10.33 -8.12
C HIS A 240 -5.07 -9.46 -9.18
N ILE A 241 -6.13 -9.91 -9.85
CA ILE A 241 -6.90 -9.10 -10.80
C ILE A 241 -7.49 -7.85 -10.12
N ILE A 242 -8.08 -8.02 -8.93
CA ILE A 242 -8.66 -6.91 -8.15
C ILE A 242 -7.57 -5.92 -7.72
N HIS A 243 -6.41 -6.41 -7.32
CA HIS A 243 -5.28 -5.55 -6.98
C HIS A 243 -4.75 -4.80 -8.20
N TRP A 244 -4.55 -5.51 -9.31
CA TRP A 244 -4.08 -4.98 -10.58
C TRP A 244 -4.95 -3.81 -11.03
N SER A 245 -6.28 -3.99 -11.04
CA SER A 245 -7.23 -2.96 -11.47
C SER A 245 -7.40 -1.79 -10.49
N SER A 246 -6.85 -1.90 -9.27
CA SER A 246 -7.08 -0.92 -8.22
C SER A 246 -6.49 0.46 -8.57
N LYS A 247 -7.07 1.50 -7.95
CA LYS A 247 -6.65 2.90 -8.14
C LYS A 247 -5.17 3.18 -7.85
N SER A 248 -4.57 2.43 -6.92
CA SER A 248 -3.16 2.60 -6.55
C SER A 248 -2.19 1.80 -7.44
N ALA A 249 -2.72 0.96 -8.32
CA ALA A 249 -1.98 0.14 -9.28
C ALA A 249 -2.27 0.65 -10.71
N MET A 250 -2.98 -0.15 -11.52
CA MET A 250 -3.24 0.16 -12.93
C MET A 250 -4.41 1.12 -13.15
N ASP A 251 -5.19 1.43 -12.11
CA ASP A 251 -6.27 2.42 -12.14
C ASP A 251 -7.30 2.19 -13.27
N ILE A 252 -7.78 0.95 -13.37
CA ILE A 252 -8.75 0.55 -14.40
C ILE A 252 -10.16 0.92 -13.92
N ASP A 253 -10.55 2.15 -14.22
CA ASP A 253 -11.89 2.66 -13.91
C ASP A 253 -12.98 1.75 -14.50
N GLY A 254 -13.85 1.23 -13.62
CA GLY A 254 -14.95 0.34 -13.98
C GLY A 254 -14.68 -1.14 -13.68
N LEU A 255 -13.43 -1.57 -13.53
CA LEU A 255 -13.06 -2.94 -13.17
C LEU A 255 -12.90 -3.11 -11.66
N GLY A 256 -13.99 -2.89 -10.91
CA GLY A 256 -14.02 -3.10 -9.46
C GLY A 256 -14.19 -4.57 -9.08
N GLU A 257 -14.02 -4.89 -7.78
CA GLU A 257 -14.12 -6.25 -7.21
C GLU A 257 -15.33 -7.04 -7.73
N LYS A 258 -16.54 -6.47 -7.66
CA LYS A 258 -17.76 -7.15 -8.12
C LYS A 258 -17.72 -7.56 -9.60
N LEU A 259 -17.17 -6.70 -10.45
CA LEU A 259 -17.09 -6.99 -11.88
C LEU A 259 -15.97 -8.00 -12.16
N ALA A 260 -14.80 -7.81 -11.55
CA ALA A 260 -13.68 -8.74 -11.66
C ALA A 260 -14.11 -10.16 -11.25
N THR A 261 -14.79 -10.31 -10.10
CA THR A 261 -15.35 -11.59 -9.65
C THR A 261 -16.32 -12.18 -10.68
N ARG A 262 -17.25 -11.37 -11.21
CA ARG A 262 -18.21 -11.84 -12.21
C ARG A 262 -17.53 -12.30 -13.50
N LEU A 263 -16.56 -11.55 -14.01
CA LEU A 263 -15.83 -11.90 -15.23
C LEU A 263 -15.00 -13.19 -15.02
N PHE A 264 -14.42 -13.34 -13.83
CA PHE A 264 -13.69 -14.53 -13.44
C PHE A 264 -14.60 -15.75 -13.32
N ASP A 265 -15.74 -15.63 -12.63
CA ASP A 265 -16.72 -16.71 -12.46
C ASP A 265 -17.33 -17.18 -13.79
N LEU A 266 -17.47 -16.26 -14.76
CA LEU A 266 -17.91 -16.56 -16.13
C LEU A 266 -16.80 -17.13 -17.02
N GLY A 267 -15.55 -17.17 -16.54
CA GLY A 267 -14.40 -17.65 -17.29
C GLY A 267 -13.94 -16.72 -18.41
N PHE A 268 -14.32 -15.44 -18.37
CA PHE A 268 -13.83 -14.44 -19.33
C PHE A 268 -12.41 -13.97 -19.02
N ILE A 269 -12.00 -14.05 -17.76
CA ILE A 269 -10.62 -13.77 -17.31
C ILE A 269 -10.21 -14.83 -16.30
N SER A 270 -8.96 -15.26 -16.36
CA SER A 270 -8.36 -16.20 -15.42
C SER A 270 -7.11 -15.63 -14.73
N ASP A 271 -6.46 -14.65 -15.36
CA ASP A 271 -5.39 -13.86 -14.79
C ASP A 271 -5.43 -12.40 -15.26
N VAL A 272 -4.39 -11.62 -14.92
CA VAL A 272 -4.32 -10.19 -15.24
C VAL A 272 -4.05 -9.91 -16.72
N ALA A 273 -3.46 -10.84 -17.47
CA ALA A 273 -3.20 -10.64 -18.90
C ALA A 273 -4.50 -10.75 -19.70
N ASP A 274 -5.39 -11.68 -19.33
CA ASP A 274 -6.70 -11.86 -19.98
C ASP A 274 -7.58 -10.60 -19.92
N VAL A 275 -7.37 -9.72 -18.93
CA VAL A 275 -8.07 -8.43 -18.82
C VAL A 275 -7.90 -7.58 -20.07
N TYR A 276 -6.74 -7.65 -20.71
CA TYR A 276 -6.42 -6.86 -21.90
C TYR A 276 -6.93 -7.50 -23.20
N ASP A 277 -7.48 -8.72 -23.13
CA ASP A 277 -8.10 -9.40 -24.26
C ASP A 277 -9.64 -9.27 -24.25
N LEU A 278 -10.19 -8.57 -23.26
CA LEU A 278 -11.63 -8.34 -23.15
C LEU A 278 -12.16 -7.48 -24.31
N GLU A 279 -13.27 -7.91 -24.89
CA GLU A 279 -13.97 -7.20 -25.94
C GLU A 279 -15.32 -6.63 -25.47
N PRO A 280 -15.81 -5.50 -26.03
CA PRO A 280 -17.10 -4.91 -25.65
C PRO A 280 -18.28 -5.89 -25.79
N GLY A 281 -18.21 -6.81 -26.75
CA GLY A 281 -19.24 -7.81 -27.02
C GLY A 281 -19.40 -8.85 -25.90
N GLN A 282 -18.35 -9.14 -25.14
CA GLN A 282 -18.42 -10.04 -23.96
C GLN A 282 -19.07 -9.35 -22.76
N LEU A 283 -18.97 -8.01 -22.69
CA LEU A 283 -19.41 -7.21 -21.55
C LEU A 283 -20.86 -6.76 -21.66
N THR A 284 -21.31 -6.44 -22.88
CA THR A 284 -22.67 -5.90 -23.14
C THR A 284 -23.82 -6.81 -22.68
N PRO A 285 -23.72 -8.16 -22.77
CA PRO A 285 -24.76 -9.06 -22.25
C PRO A 285 -24.86 -9.10 -20.73
N LEU A 286 -23.88 -8.54 -19.99
CA LEU A 286 -23.88 -8.57 -18.54
C LEU A 286 -24.93 -7.62 -17.97
N GLU A 287 -25.70 -8.11 -17.00
CA GLU A 287 -26.67 -7.27 -16.28
C GLU A 287 -25.98 -6.03 -15.69
N GLY A 288 -26.53 -4.84 -15.98
CA GLY A 288 -25.96 -3.55 -15.57
C GLY A 288 -24.94 -2.96 -16.56
N PHE A 289 -24.61 -3.66 -17.64
CA PHE A 289 -23.81 -3.14 -18.75
C PHE A 289 -24.68 -2.78 -19.95
N GLY A 290 -24.32 -1.68 -20.61
CA GLY A 290 -24.75 -1.35 -21.97
C GLY A 290 -23.53 -1.07 -22.85
N GLU A 291 -23.74 -0.88 -24.14
CA GLU A 291 -22.67 -0.65 -25.13
C GLU A 291 -21.66 0.40 -24.66
N LYS A 292 -22.16 1.56 -24.20
CA LYS A 292 -21.30 2.66 -23.74
C LYS A 292 -20.48 2.31 -22.49
N SER A 293 -21.02 1.52 -21.55
CA SER A 293 -20.26 1.15 -20.34
C SER A 293 -19.19 0.09 -20.67
N ALA A 294 -19.48 -0.82 -21.60
CA ALA A 294 -18.50 -1.75 -22.13
C ALA A 294 -17.34 -1.01 -22.83
N GLU A 295 -17.65 -0.08 -23.74
CA GLU A 295 -16.65 0.75 -24.41
C GLU A 295 -15.84 1.63 -23.44
N ASN A 296 -16.46 2.14 -22.38
CA ASN A 296 -15.74 2.88 -21.34
C ASN A 296 -14.72 1.99 -20.61
N LEU A 297 -15.10 0.76 -20.28
CA LEU A 297 -14.22 -0.17 -19.60
C LEU A 297 -13.03 -0.56 -20.50
N ILE A 298 -13.28 -0.90 -21.76
CA ILE A 298 -12.21 -1.22 -22.71
C ILE A 298 -11.25 -0.04 -22.89
N ARG A 299 -11.76 1.19 -22.96
CA ARG A 299 -10.91 2.39 -22.99
C ARG A 299 -10.10 2.59 -21.71
N ALA A 300 -10.67 2.27 -20.54
CA ALA A 300 -9.93 2.34 -19.28
C ALA A 300 -8.82 1.28 -19.21
N ILE A 301 -9.09 0.06 -19.71
CA ILE A 301 -8.10 -1.01 -19.84
C ILE A 301 -6.97 -0.56 -20.77
N GLU A 302 -7.28 -0.02 -21.95
CA GLU A 302 -6.25 0.42 -22.90
C GLU A 302 -5.40 1.56 -22.34
N LYS A 303 -6.04 2.55 -21.70
CA LYS A 303 -5.33 3.65 -21.03
C LYS A 303 -4.41 3.15 -19.91
N SER A 304 -4.77 2.06 -19.24
CA SER A 304 -3.92 1.51 -18.16
C SER A 304 -2.58 0.97 -18.64
N LYS A 305 -2.38 0.76 -19.95
CA LYS A 305 -1.09 0.36 -20.51
C LYS A 305 -0.03 1.46 -20.40
N GLU A 306 -0.46 2.72 -20.31
CA GLU A 306 0.41 3.91 -20.15
C GLU A 306 0.91 4.11 -18.70
N ARG A 307 0.61 3.17 -17.79
CA ARG A 307 1.04 3.29 -16.39
C ARG A 307 2.54 3.00 -16.30
N PRO A 308 3.30 3.80 -15.55
CA PRO A 308 4.75 3.65 -15.47
C PRO A 308 5.13 2.33 -14.79
N PHE A 309 6.32 1.81 -15.12
CA PHE A 309 6.74 0.47 -14.72
C PHE A 309 6.73 0.23 -13.19
N SER A 310 7.01 1.24 -12.37
CA SER A 310 6.91 1.17 -10.91
C SER A 310 5.52 0.75 -10.42
N LEU A 311 4.46 1.19 -11.11
CA LEU A 311 3.09 0.81 -10.80
C LEU A 311 2.74 -0.56 -11.35
N VAL A 312 3.27 -0.93 -12.51
CA VAL A 312 3.15 -2.28 -13.07
C VAL A 312 3.79 -3.30 -12.13
N LEU A 313 5.02 -3.04 -11.68
CA LEU A 313 5.75 -3.89 -10.73
C LEU A 313 5.03 -4.00 -9.39
N TYR A 314 4.44 -2.91 -8.90
CA TYR A 314 3.56 -2.94 -7.73
C TYR A 314 2.27 -3.74 -7.99
N ALA A 315 1.70 -3.66 -9.20
CA ALA A 315 0.49 -4.36 -9.60
C ALA A 315 0.69 -5.88 -9.70
N LEU A 316 1.90 -6.35 -10.05
CA LEU A 316 2.24 -7.79 -10.06
C LEU A 316 2.06 -8.49 -8.71
N GLY A 317 1.99 -7.72 -7.60
CA GLY A 317 1.65 -8.27 -6.29
C GLY A 317 2.76 -9.08 -5.64
N ILE A 318 4.02 -8.84 -6.03
CA ILE A 318 5.20 -9.51 -5.46
C ILE A 318 5.25 -9.31 -3.95
N ARG A 319 5.48 -10.40 -3.21
CA ARG A 319 5.50 -10.39 -1.74
C ARG A 319 6.54 -9.39 -1.22
N HIS A 320 6.17 -8.62 -0.20
CA HIS A 320 6.99 -7.55 0.40
C HIS A 320 7.27 -6.32 -0.49
N VAL A 321 6.87 -6.32 -1.76
CA VAL A 321 7.08 -5.20 -2.67
C VAL A 321 5.86 -4.26 -2.62
N GLY A 322 5.98 -3.19 -1.84
CA GLY A 322 5.03 -2.07 -1.84
C GLY A 322 5.34 -1.05 -2.94
N ALA A 323 4.47 -0.06 -3.12
CA ALA A 323 4.64 0.97 -4.16
C ALA A 323 5.99 1.72 -4.10
N VAL A 324 6.51 1.99 -2.89
CA VAL A 324 7.81 2.65 -2.71
C VAL A 324 8.95 1.74 -3.18
N THR A 325 8.94 0.48 -2.75
CA THR A 325 9.92 -0.52 -3.15
C THR A 325 9.88 -0.78 -4.65
N ALA A 326 8.69 -0.87 -5.24
CA ALA A 326 8.51 -1.06 -6.67
C ALA A 326 9.10 0.11 -7.47
N SER A 327 8.90 1.34 -7.00
CA SER A 327 9.53 2.54 -7.60
C SER A 327 11.06 2.45 -7.55
N LEU A 328 11.64 2.14 -6.39
CA LEU A 328 13.10 1.97 -6.26
C LEU A 328 13.67 0.91 -7.21
N ILE A 329 12.98 -0.21 -7.39
CA ILE A 329 13.40 -1.27 -8.33
C ILE A 329 13.27 -0.80 -9.78
N ALA A 330 12.13 -0.20 -10.14
CA ALA A 330 11.83 0.25 -11.50
C ALA A 330 12.77 1.37 -12.00
N THR A 331 13.35 2.15 -11.08
CA THR A 331 14.37 3.16 -11.42
C THR A 331 15.69 2.53 -11.86
N ARG A 332 15.95 1.28 -11.46
CA ARG A 332 17.25 0.62 -11.64
C ARG A 332 17.21 -0.55 -12.63
N PHE A 333 16.08 -1.23 -12.71
CA PHE A 333 15.86 -2.39 -13.58
C PHE A 333 14.62 -2.16 -14.41
N GLY A 334 14.64 -2.58 -15.68
CA GLY A 334 13.43 -2.78 -16.47
C GLY A 334 12.87 -4.20 -16.31
N GLY A 335 11.69 -4.48 -16.85
CA GLY A 335 11.10 -5.83 -16.81
C GLY A 335 11.97 -6.87 -17.52
N GLU A 336 12.65 -6.50 -18.62
CA GLU A 336 13.61 -7.40 -19.28
C GLU A 336 14.78 -7.79 -18.38
N ASP A 337 15.30 -6.86 -17.57
CA ASP A 337 16.38 -7.15 -16.65
C ASP A 337 15.94 -8.16 -15.60
N LEU A 338 14.75 -7.94 -15.02
CA LEU A 338 14.16 -8.85 -14.03
C LEU A 338 13.91 -10.25 -14.62
N MET A 339 13.38 -10.34 -15.84
CA MET A 339 13.15 -11.61 -16.54
C MET A 339 14.45 -12.34 -16.90
N ARG A 340 15.55 -11.62 -17.16
CA ARG A 340 16.86 -12.26 -17.43
C ARG A 340 17.47 -12.90 -16.18
N GLY A 341 17.00 -12.52 -15.00
CA GLY A 341 17.50 -12.97 -13.71
C GLY A 341 18.41 -11.89 -13.10
N VAL A 342 17.91 -11.28 -12.02
CA VAL A 342 18.69 -10.38 -11.17
C VAL A 342 19.13 -11.12 -9.91
N GLU A 343 20.34 -10.87 -9.45
CA GLU A 343 20.85 -11.48 -8.23
C GLU A 343 20.36 -10.74 -6.98
N VAL A 344 20.25 -11.44 -5.85
CA VAL A 344 19.84 -10.86 -4.56
C VAL A 344 20.73 -9.67 -4.19
N GLU A 345 22.04 -9.78 -4.41
CA GLU A 345 23.00 -8.71 -4.11
C GLU A 345 22.74 -7.44 -4.92
N GLN A 346 22.25 -7.56 -6.16
CA GLN A 346 21.94 -6.40 -7.00
C GLN A 346 20.75 -5.61 -6.47
N LEU A 347 19.76 -6.30 -5.93
CA LEU A 347 18.58 -5.69 -5.32
C LEU A 347 18.90 -5.11 -3.94
N THR A 348 19.65 -5.82 -3.09
CA THR A 348 20.09 -5.29 -1.78
C THR A 348 21.06 -4.11 -1.89
N GLY A 349 21.65 -3.88 -3.05
CA GLY A 349 22.44 -2.68 -3.33
C GLY A 349 21.61 -1.40 -3.36
N ILE A 350 20.29 -1.51 -3.56
CA ILE A 350 19.37 -0.37 -3.57
C ILE A 350 19.06 0.04 -2.12
N ASP A 351 19.27 1.31 -1.81
CA ASP A 351 18.93 1.83 -0.48
C ASP A 351 17.43 1.68 -0.19
N GLY A 352 17.10 1.14 0.99
CA GLY A 352 15.73 0.80 1.37
C GLY A 352 15.26 -0.60 0.95
N ILE A 353 16.08 -1.40 0.27
CA ILE A 353 15.76 -2.81 -0.06
C ILE A 353 16.62 -3.77 0.78
N GLY A 354 15.96 -4.47 1.71
CA GLY A 354 16.57 -5.53 2.51
C GLY A 354 16.56 -6.90 1.82
N GLU A 355 17.30 -7.85 2.39
CA GLU A 355 17.46 -9.20 1.84
C GLU A 355 16.14 -9.96 1.64
N VAL A 356 15.18 -9.80 2.55
CA VAL A 356 13.85 -10.44 2.47
C VAL A 356 13.09 -10.00 1.22
N VAL A 357 13.15 -8.69 0.90
CA VAL A 357 12.49 -8.13 -0.29
C VAL A 357 13.22 -8.56 -1.55
N ALA A 358 14.55 -8.47 -1.54
CA ALA A 358 15.39 -8.85 -2.67
C ALA A 358 15.13 -10.32 -3.07
N ARG A 359 15.18 -11.23 -2.10
CA ARG A 359 14.90 -12.66 -2.31
C ARG A 359 13.50 -12.90 -2.86
N ALA A 360 12.48 -12.22 -2.34
CA ALA A 360 11.10 -12.36 -2.82
C ALA A 360 10.93 -11.93 -4.30
N VAL A 361 11.67 -10.93 -4.75
CA VAL A 361 11.67 -10.50 -6.17
C VAL A 361 12.38 -11.54 -7.04
N VAL A 362 13.56 -12.01 -6.64
CA VAL A 362 14.28 -13.06 -7.38
C VAL A 362 13.44 -14.32 -7.51
N GLU A 363 12.92 -14.83 -6.39
CA GLU A 363 12.06 -16.02 -6.37
C GLU A 363 10.81 -15.85 -7.24
N TYR A 364 10.23 -14.64 -7.32
CA TYR A 364 9.10 -14.38 -8.19
C TYR A 364 9.45 -14.56 -9.67
N PHE A 365 10.59 -14.00 -10.13
CA PHE A 365 11.03 -14.09 -11.52
C PHE A 365 11.74 -15.40 -11.86
N ASP A 366 12.11 -16.23 -10.88
CA ASP A 366 12.60 -17.59 -11.11
C ASP A 366 11.48 -18.57 -11.49
N LEU A 367 10.22 -18.26 -11.16
CA LEU A 367 9.07 -19.09 -11.49
C LEU A 367 8.63 -18.88 -12.95
N GLU A 368 8.61 -19.97 -13.71
CA GLU A 368 8.25 -19.98 -15.14
C GLU A 368 6.84 -19.38 -15.39
N ASP A 369 5.85 -19.74 -14.57
CA ASP A 369 4.47 -19.21 -14.68
C ASP A 369 4.42 -17.67 -14.55
N ASN A 370 5.25 -17.08 -13.68
CA ASN A 370 5.31 -15.62 -13.51
C ASN A 370 6.03 -14.94 -14.67
N ARG A 371 7.10 -15.57 -15.19
CA ARG A 371 7.81 -15.08 -16.37
C ARG A 371 6.91 -15.10 -17.60
N ASP A 372 6.12 -16.17 -17.78
CA ASP A 372 5.11 -16.27 -18.84
C ASP A 372 4.08 -15.16 -18.72
N LEU A 373 3.54 -14.93 -17.52
CA LEU A 373 2.59 -13.84 -17.27
C LEU A 373 3.18 -12.47 -17.65
N VAL A 374 4.41 -12.18 -17.22
CA VAL A 374 5.09 -10.92 -17.55
C VAL A 374 5.31 -10.80 -19.06
N GLY A 375 5.75 -11.87 -19.73
CA GLY A 375 5.90 -11.90 -21.20
C GLY A 375 4.58 -11.61 -21.91
N ARG A 376 3.48 -12.27 -21.51
CA ARG A 376 2.14 -12.03 -22.03
C ARG A 376 1.66 -10.60 -21.83
N LEU A 377 1.97 -9.98 -20.69
CA LEU A 377 1.65 -8.57 -20.42
C LEU A 377 2.46 -7.63 -21.32
N MET A 378 3.75 -7.89 -21.52
CA MET A 378 4.59 -7.12 -22.45
C MET A 378 4.07 -7.20 -23.90
N GLU A 379 3.65 -8.38 -24.36
CA GLU A 379 3.05 -8.57 -25.68
C GLU A 379 1.75 -7.76 -25.88
N ARG A 380 1.01 -7.51 -24.78
CA ARG A 380 -0.20 -6.68 -24.78
C ARG A 380 0.09 -5.18 -24.69
N GLY A 381 1.37 -4.79 -24.67
CA GLY A 381 1.81 -3.40 -24.70
C GLY A 381 1.84 -2.73 -23.32
N ILE A 382 1.93 -3.51 -22.24
CA ILE A 382 2.16 -2.95 -20.89
C ILE A 382 3.60 -2.43 -20.81
N ASP A 383 3.76 -1.25 -20.24
CA ASP A 383 5.06 -0.62 -20.07
C ASP A 383 5.88 -1.31 -18.95
N PHE A 384 6.97 -1.96 -19.38
CA PHE A 384 7.98 -2.55 -18.51
C PHE A 384 9.35 -1.89 -18.70
N GLU A 385 9.39 -0.73 -19.37
CA GLU A 385 10.64 0.01 -19.55
C GLU A 385 11.14 0.50 -18.19
N ARG A 386 12.46 0.46 -18.03
CA ARG A 386 13.10 1.01 -16.85
C ARG A 386 12.73 2.49 -16.76
N GLU A 387 12.28 2.93 -15.60
CA GLU A 387 12.03 4.35 -15.37
C GLU A 387 13.35 5.11 -15.32
N GLU A 388 13.38 6.27 -15.96
CA GLU A 388 14.50 7.19 -15.84
C GLU A 388 14.63 7.64 -14.38
N GLY A 389 15.60 7.06 -13.66
CA GLY A 389 16.16 7.74 -12.51
C GLY A 389 16.78 9.04 -12.97
N SER A 390 16.73 10.07 -12.12
CA SER A 390 17.40 11.35 -12.36
C SER A 390 18.75 11.10 -13.04
N PRO A 391 19.00 11.62 -14.25
CA PRO A 391 20.28 11.43 -14.90
C PRO A 391 21.33 12.15 -14.06
N SER A 392 22.13 11.40 -13.32
CA SER A 392 23.42 11.87 -12.86
C SER A 392 24.37 11.78 -14.04
N GLU A 393 24.41 12.82 -14.87
CA GLU A 393 25.66 13.11 -15.59
C GLU A 393 26.77 13.16 -14.53
N GLY A 394 27.81 12.36 -14.71
CA GLY A 394 28.86 12.23 -13.72
C GLY A 394 30.07 11.45 -14.27
N PRO A 395 31.18 11.44 -13.51
CA PRO A 395 32.46 10.89 -13.97
C PRO A 395 32.40 9.39 -14.30
N LEU A 396 31.37 8.68 -13.84
CA LEU A 396 31.16 7.25 -14.06
C LEU A 396 30.05 6.94 -15.06
N SER A 397 29.59 7.93 -15.84
CA SER A 397 28.54 7.72 -16.83
C SER A 397 28.87 6.57 -17.80
N GLY A 398 27.97 5.58 -17.86
CA GLY A 398 28.11 4.39 -18.71
C GLY A 398 29.11 3.33 -18.21
N LYS A 399 29.72 3.52 -17.04
CA LYS A 399 30.67 2.56 -16.46
C LYS A 399 30.00 1.50 -15.61
N ARG A 400 30.45 0.25 -15.71
CA ARG A 400 30.00 -0.87 -14.88
C ARG A 400 31.00 -1.17 -13.78
N VAL A 401 30.59 -1.03 -12.53
CA VAL A 401 31.46 -1.23 -11.37
C VAL A 401 30.95 -2.39 -10.53
N VAL A 402 31.84 -3.31 -10.14
CA VAL A 402 31.55 -4.35 -9.16
C VAL A 402 32.06 -3.89 -7.80
N ILE A 403 31.28 -4.10 -6.76
CA ILE A 403 31.66 -3.77 -5.38
C ILE A 403 31.73 -5.07 -4.58
N THR A 404 32.88 -5.35 -3.96
CA THR A 404 33.15 -6.61 -3.25
C THR A 404 34.05 -6.40 -2.04
N GLY A 405 34.09 -7.39 -1.14
CA GLY A 405 34.78 -7.29 0.16
C GLY A 405 33.98 -6.58 1.25
N THR A 406 34.63 -6.46 2.40
CA THR A 406 34.22 -5.72 3.58
C THR A 406 34.74 -4.29 3.44
N LEU A 407 33.82 -3.32 3.41
CA LEU A 407 34.12 -1.90 3.22
C LEU A 407 33.94 -1.15 4.54
N ASP A 408 34.53 0.03 4.66
CA ASP A 408 34.41 0.90 5.84
C ASP A 408 32.96 1.40 6.12
N ARG A 409 32.10 1.38 5.11
CA ARG A 409 30.69 1.80 5.12
C ARG A 409 29.80 0.73 4.51
N PRO A 410 28.50 0.73 4.84
CA PRO A 410 27.56 -0.22 4.28
C PRO A 410 27.55 -0.16 2.75
N ARG A 411 27.50 -1.31 2.07
CA ARG A 411 27.65 -1.41 0.60
C ARG A 411 26.67 -0.51 -0.18
N ASN A 412 25.44 -0.35 0.31
CA ASN A 412 24.44 0.56 -0.28
C ASN A 412 24.91 2.02 -0.33
N TYR A 413 25.76 2.48 0.60
CA TYR A 413 26.40 3.79 0.54
C TYR A 413 27.22 3.95 -0.75
N TYR A 414 28.07 2.96 -1.03
CA TYR A 414 28.93 2.95 -2.22
C TYR A 414 28.14 2.78 -3.51
N VAL A 415 27.10 1.95 -3.51
CA VAL A 415 26.18 1.82 -4.65
C VAL A 415 25.49 3.16 -4.93
N GLY A 416 24.98 3.84 -3.90
CA GLY A 416 24.34 5.14 -4.06
C GLY A 416 25.29 6.22 -4.59
N ARG A 417 26.55 6.25 -4.12
CA ARG A 417 27.60 7.16 -4.63
C ARG A 417 27.97 6.88 -6.08
N LEU A 418 28.16 5.60 -6.43
CA LEU A 418 28.42 5.14 -7.80
C LEU A 418 27.31 5.60 -8.76
N GLU A 419 26.05 5.39 -8.37
CA GLU A 419 24.89 5.78 -9.17
C GLU A 419 24.76 7.29 -9.26
N ALA A 420 25.00 8.03 -8.17
CA ALA A 420 25.02 9.49 -8.19
C ALA A 420 26.10 10.08 -9.11
N ALA A 421 27.11 9.28 -9.50
CA ALA A 421 28.12 9.64 -10.49
C ALA A 421 27.85 9.07 -11.90
N GLY A 422 26.68 8.48 -12.14
CA GLY A 422 26.25 7.96 -13.45
C GLY A 422 26.69 6.52 -13.75
N GLY A 423 27.31 5.84 -12.78
CA GLY A 423 27.77 4.46 -12.93
C GLY A 423 26.72 3.41 -12.62
N THR A 424 26.92 2.20 -13.13
CA THR A 424 26.03 1.04 -12.92
C THR A 424 26.70 0.00 -12.03
N PHE A 425 26.10 -0.32 -10.87
CA PHE A 425 26.58 -1.43 -10.04
C PHE A 425 26.23 -2.79 -10.66
N THR A 426 27.19 -3.72 -10.67
CA THR A 426 27.03 -5.10 -11.12
C THR A 426 27.51 -6.07 -10.04
N SER A 427 26.83 -7.21 -9.88
CA SER A 427 27.15 -8.20 -8.83
C SER A 427 28.30 -9.14 -9.20
N SER A 428 28.56 -9.33 -10.49
CA SER A 428 29.54 -10.29 -11.01
C SER A 428 30.63 -9.61 -11.85
N VAL A 429 31.86 -10.10 -11.72
CA VAL A 429 32.98 -9.64 -12.55
C VAL A 429 32.95 -10.34 -13.90
N SER A 430 32.95 -9.56 -14.98
CA SER A 430 32.96 -10.02 -16.37
C SER A 430 33.99 -9.24 -17.19
N LYS A 431 34.24 -9.66 -18.44
CA LYS A 431 35.08 -8.89 -19.40
C LYS A 431 34.56 -7.48 -19.69
N ASN A 432 33.32 -7.26 -19.34
CA ASN A 432 32.53 -6.08 -19.59
C ASN A 432 32.55 -5.12 -18.38
N THR A 433 33.10 -5.55 -17.23
CA THR A 433 33.25 -4.74 -16.03
C THR A 433 34.37 -3.72 -16.22
N ASP A 434 34.11 -2.44 -15.92
CA ASP A 434 35.10 -1.35 -16.05
C ASP A 434 35.99 -1.24 -14.81
N TYR A 435 35.41 -1.37 -13.61
CA TYR A 435 36.14 -1.28 -12.34
C TYR A 435 35.61 -2.28 -11.31
N VAL A 436 36.47 -2.68 -10.38
CA VAL A 436 36.08 -3.41 -9.17
C VAL A 436 36.52 -2.62 -7.95
N LEU A 437 35.57 -2.10 -7.18
CA LEU A 437 35.82 -1.59 -5.82
C LEU A 437 35.95 -2.80 -4.88
N ALA A 438 37.13 -2.99 -4.30
CA ALA A 438 37.44 -4.11 -3.43
C ALA A 438 37.90 -3.63 -2.04
N GLY A 439 37.09 -3.92 -1.02
CA GLY A 439 37.49 -3.77 0.37
C GLY A 439 38.29 -4.96 0.89
N GLU A 440 38.45 -5.05 2.21
CA GLU A 440 39.11 -6.18 2.87
C GLU A 440 38.40 -7.51 2.55
N GLU A 441 39.15 -8.61 2.46
CA GLU A 441 38.60 -9.96 2.21
C GLU A 441 37.71 -10.11 0.95
N ALA A 442 37.97 -9.34 -0.12
CA ALA A 442 37.20 -9.37 -1.37
C ALA A 442 37.16 -10.71 -2.16
N GLY A 443 37.91 -11.72 -1.72
CA GLY A 443 37.75 -13.12 -2.12
C GLY A 443 37.77 -13.39 -3.64
N LEU A 444 36.92 -14.33 -4.07
CA LEU A 444 36.88 -14.87 -5.45
C LEU A 444 36.58 -13.81 -6.53
N LYS A 445 35.85 -12.73 -6.20
CA LYS A 445 35.55 -11.66 -7.16
C LYS A 445 36.79 -10.81 -7.46
N LEU A 446 37.64 -10.57 -6.45
CA LEU A 446 38.92 -9.89 -6.64
C LEU A 446 39.89 -10.73 -7.48
N GLU A 447 39.96 -12.03 -7.22
CA GLU A 447 40.76 -12.96 -8.03
C GLU A 447 40.29 -12.96 -9.48
N ARG A 448 38.97 -13.03 -9.70
CA ARG A 448 38.38 -12.99 -11.03
C ARG A 448 38.63 -11.68 -11.77
N ALA A 449 38.64 -10.54 -11.06
CA ALA A 449 39.00 -9.24 -11.62
C ALA A 449 40.45 -9.22 -12.12
N ARG A 450 41.38 -9.75 -11.32
CA ARG A 450 42.79 -9.87 -11.68
C ARG A 450 43.00 -10.78 -12.90
N GLU A 451 42.30 -11.91 -12.97
CA GLU A 451 42.36 -12.83 -14.13
C GLU A 451 41.87 -12.18 -15.41
N LEU A 452 40.79 -11.39 -15.33
CA LEU A 452 40.18 -10.72 -16.48
C LEU A 452 40.85 -9.38 -16.83
N GLY A 453 41.84 -8.95 -16.05
CA GLY A 453 42.55 -7.68 -16.24
C GLY A 453 41.69 -6.45 -15.96
N VAL A 454 40.64 -6.58 -15.14
CA VAL A 454 39.75 -5.47 -14.77
C VAL A 454 40.44 -4.62 -13.68
N PRO A 455 40.51 -3.28 -13.83
CA PRO A 455 41.06 -2.39 -12.81
C PRO A 455 40.37 -2.56 -11.45
N VAL A 456 41.17 -2.67 -10.39
CA VAL A 456 40.70 -2.77 -9.00
C VAL A 456 41.00 -1.47 -8.27
N LEU A 457 40.00 -0.91 -7.61
CA LEU A 457 40.08 0.30 -6.78
C LEU A 457 39.86 -0.10 -5.31
N ASP A 458 40.57 0.55 -4.41
CA ASP A 458 40.21 0.61 -2.99
C ASP A 458 39.23 1.76 -2.73
N GLU A 459 38.74 1.90 -1.50
CA GLU A 459 37.76 2.95 -1.14
C GLU A 459 38.31 4.36 -1.42
N ALA A 460 39.60 4.60 -1.19
CA ALA A 460 40.23 5.88 -1.47
C ALA A 460 40.29 6.17 -2.98
N GLY A 461 40.72 5.19 -3.78
CA GLY A 461 40.76 5.31 -5.24
C GLY A 461 39.37 5.41 -5.87
N PHE A 462 38.33 4.88 -5.22
CA PHE A 462 36.95 5.09 -5.65
C PHE A 462 36.46 6.52 -5.36
N GLU A 463 36.77 7.10 -4.21
CA GLU A 463 36.42 8.49 -3.90
C GLU A 463 37.19 9.51 -4.76
N GLU A 464 38.44 9.22 -5.18
CA GLU A 464 39.16 10.08 -6.14
C GLU A 464 38.54 10.07 -7.55
N LEU A 465 37.78 9.02 -7.87
CA LEU A 465 37.16 8.80 -9.17
C LEU A 465 35.75 9.44 -9.28
N LEU A 466 35.12 9.74 -8.14
CA LEU A 466 33.83 10.43 -8.02
C LEU A 466 34.00 11.95 -7.97
#